data_AF-A0A8T6G3F1-F1
#
_entry.id   AF-A0A8T6G3F1-F1
#
_cell.length_a   1.000
_cell.length_b   1.000
_cell.length_c   1.000
_cell.angle_alpha   90.00
_cell.angle_beta   90.00
_cell.angle_gamma   90.00
#
_symmetry.space_group_name_H-M   'P 1'
#
loop_
_entity.id
_entity.type
_entity.pdbx_description
1 polymer ?
#
loop_
_entity_poly.entity_id
_entity_poly.type
_entity_poly.pdbx_seq_one_letter_code
_entity_poly.pdbx_strand_id
1 'polypeptide(L)'
;MNSSYYELIELKLSDARAMDVQVTEDALTIDLDDARTISVPLVWYPRLWHGAPDERNNWEITGAGYGIHWPDLDEDISVKGLLIGFTSGESPESFKRWLERREMQENKNDETLALSLEGKTFWETVYELRKKDLIPLVWKREHIRPYMERPNGQFAPNAVTTIPSNQSMSKDGSEKGDYVKKGRAAKAWRIGKGEFKLIDDPNI
;
A
#
# COMPACT_ATOMS: atom_id res chain seq x y z
N MET A 1 48.89 -14.59 -21.50
CA MET A 1 47.43 -14.36 -21.60
C MET A 1 47.02 -13.40 -20.49
N ASN A 2 46.17 -12.44 -20.80
CA ASN A 2 46.10 -11.10 -20.19
C ASN A 2 45.52 -11.03 -18.77
N SER A 3 46.38 -10.90 -17.74
CA SER A 3 45.96 -10.47 -16.39
C SER A 3 45.32 -9.08 -16.40
N SER A 4 45.84 -8.17 -17.25
CA SER A 4 45.36 -6.79 -17.39
C SER A 4 43.93 -6.66 -17.93
N TYR A 5 43.41 -7.65 -18.67
CA TYR A 5 42.06 -7.57 -19.24
C TYR A 5 40.99 -7.94 -18.20
N TYR A 6 41.28 -8.91 -17.34
CA TYR A 6 40.39 -9.28 -16.23
C TYR A 6 40.35 -8.18 -15.16
N GLU A 7 41.49 -7.55 -14.87
CA GLU A 7 41.58 -6.44 -13.93
C GLU A 7 40.76 -5.22 -14.40
N LEU A 8 40.74 -4.92 -15.70
CA LEU A 8 39.89 -3.87 -16.29
C LEU A 8 38.39 -4.21 -16.25
N ILE A 9 38.03 -5.49 -16.41
CA ILE A 9 36.64 -5.95 -16.29
C ILE A 9 36.17 -5.87 -14.83
N GLU A 10 37.00 -6.29 -13.88
CA GLU A 10 36.70 -6.17 -12.45
C GLU A 10 36.54 -4.72 -12.01
N LEU A 11 37.44 -3.82 -12.44
CA LEU A 11 37.35 -2.39 -12.14
C LEU A 11 36.05 -1.75 -12.66
N LYS A 12 35.62 -2.10 -13.88
CA LYS A 12 34.35 -1.59 -14.44
C LYS A 12 33.11 -2.17 -13.77
N LEU A 13 33.19 -3.39 -13.24
CA LEU A 13 32.09 -4.01 -12.50
C LEU A 13 31.99 -3.50 -11.06
N SER A 14 33.10 -3.09 -10.45
CA SER A 14 33.13 -2.67 -9.04
C SER A 14 32.68 -1.22 -8.79
N ASP A 15 32.73 -0.35 -9.80
CA ASP A 15 32.47 1.09 -9.60
C ASP A 15 31.06 1.55 -9.95
N ALA A 16 30.24 0.70 -10.56
CA ALA A 16 28.89 1.08 -10.95
C ALA A 16 27.99 1.32 -9.72
N ARG A 17 27.22 2.41 -9.78
CA ARG A 17 26.34 2.85 -8.70
C ARG A 17 24.91 2.98 -9.20
N ALA A 18 23.96 2.57 -8.36
CA ALA A 18 22.54 2.78 -8.61
C ALA A 18 22.19 4.27 -8.61
N MET A 19 21.39 4.67 -9.59
CA MET A 19 20.86 6.02 -9.76
C MET A 19 19.33 6.04 -9.64
N ASP A 20 18.67 5.02 -10.20
CA ASP A 20 17.22 4.86 -10.14
C ASP A 20 16.85 3.37 -10.08
N VAL A 21 15.68 3.09 -9.51
CA VAL A 21 15.18 1.74 -9.30
C VAL A 21 13.70 1.68 -9.68
N GLN A 22 13.38 0.76 -10.59
CA GLN A 22 12.01 0.49 -11.01
C GLN A 22 11.67 -0.97 -10.73
N VAL A 23 10.58 -1.17 -10.00
CA VAL A 23 10.05 -2.49 -9.68
C VAL A 23 8.69 -2.65 -10.36
N THR A 24 8.59 -3.65 -11.22
CA THR A 24 7.33 -4.06 -11.87
C THR A 24 6.89 -5.40 -11.30
N GLU A 25 5.73 -5.92 -11.73
CA GLU A 25 5.30 -7.26 -11.29
C GLU A 25 6.28 -8.37 -11.69
N ASP A 26 7.03 -8.20 -12.77
CA ASP A 26 7.87 -9.28 -13.32
C ASP A 26 9.38 -9.02 -13.15
N ALA A 27 9.81 -7.76 -12.99
CA ALA A 27 11.21 -7.39 -13.06
C ALA A 27 11.61 -6.28 -12.08
N LEU A 28 12.86 -6.39 -11.60
CA LEU A 28 13.63 -5.34 -10.94
C LEU A 28 14.58 -4.73 -11.97
N THR A 29 14.47 -3.42 -12.20
CA THR A 29 15.29 -2.68 -13.17
C THR A 29 16.05 -1.56 -12.45
N ILE A 30 17.37 -1.51 -12.65
CA ILE A 30 18.26 -0.52 -12.04
C ILE A 30 18.97 0.26 -13.14
N ASP A 31 18.88 1.58 -13.07
CA ASP A 31 19.71 2.49 -13.86
C ASP A 31 20.99 2.82 -13.09
N LEU A 32 22.13 2.73 -13.79
CA LEU A 32 23.46 2.95 -13.24
C LEU A 32 24.07 4.27 -13.69
N ASP A 33 24.99 4.80 -12.88
CA ASP A 33 25.73 6.03 -13.16
C ASP A 33 26.63 5.98 -14.40
N ASP A 34 26.94 4.78 -14.88
CA ASP A 34 27.71 4.53 -16.11
C ASP A 34 26.83 4.34 -17.36
N ALA A 35 25.56 4.77 -17.28
CA ALA A 35 24.55 4.73 -18.33
C ALA A 35 24.11 3.32 -18.78
N ARG A 36 24.41 2.30 -17.97
CA ARG A 36 23.80 0.97 -18.13
C ARG A 36 22.47 0.89 -17.40
N THR A 37 21.57 0.09 -17.96
CA THR A 37 20.36 -0.37 -17.28
C THR A 37 20.45 -1.89 -17.15
N ILE A 38 20.21 -2.40 -15.95
CA ILE A 38 20.16 -3.84 -15.67
C ILE A 38 18.74 -4.20 -15.32
N SER A 39 18.22 -5.26 -15.92
CA SER A 39 16.91 -5.83 -15.58
C SER A 39 17.06 -7.31 -15.24
N VAL A 40 16.47 -7.71 -14.12
CA VAL A 40 16.45 -9.09 -13.63
C VAL A 40 15.05 -9.51 -13.21
N PRO A 41 14.69 -10.80 -13.25
CA PRO A 41 13.38 -11.28 -12.79
C PRO A 41 13.13 -10.94 -11.31
N LEU A 42 11.96 -10.38 -10.99
CA LEU A 42 11.60 -10.01 -9.63
C LEU A 42 11.57 -11.24 -8.69
N VAL A 43 11.17 -12.40 -9.22
CA VAL A 43 11.08 -13.67 -8.48
C VAL A 43 12.41 -14.12 -7.87
N TRP A 44 13.55 -13.56 -8.30
CA TRP A 44 14.86 -13.81 -7.69
C TRP A 44 14.99 -13.23 -6.28
N TYR A 45 14.10 -12.32 -5.90
CA TYR A 45 14.08 -11.63 -4.62
C TYR A 45 12.72 -11.85 -3.95
N PRO A 46 12.56 -12.95 -3.19
CA PRO A 46 11.26 -13.36 -2.65
C PRO A 46 10.55 -12.28 -1.82
N ARG A 47 11.28 -11.50 -1.03
CA ARG A 47 10.66 -10.42 -0.24
C ARG A 47 10.09 -9.31 -1.13
N LEU A 48 10.80 -8.93 -2.19
CA LEU A 48 10.29 -7.98 -3.20
C LEU A 48 9.11 -8.54 -3.98
N TRP A 49 9.18 -9.81 -4.38
CA TRP A 49 8.09 -10.51 -5.06
C TRP A 49 6.79 -10.48 -4.24
N HIS A 50 6.89 -10.64 -2.92
CA HIS A 50 5.74 -10.61 -2.01
C HIS A 50 5.36 -9.21 -1.49
N GLY A 51 6.17 -8.18 -1.76
CA GLY A 51 5.87 -6.81 -1.32
C GLY A 51 4.71 -6.18 -2.09
N ALA A 52 3.95 -5.31 -1.43
CA ALA A 52 2.94 -4.48 -2.08
C ALA A 52 3.60 -3.41 -2.97
N PRO A 53 2.90 -2.86 -3.99
CA PRO A 53 3.46 -1.83 -4.86
C PRO A 53 4.06 -0.62 -4.13
N ASP A 54 3.39 -0.14 -3.08
CA ASP A 54 3.89 1.00 -2.30
C ASP A 54 5.18 0.67 -1.53
N GLU A 55 5.30 -0.55 -1.01
CA GLU A 55 6.51 -1.04 -0.33
C GLU A 55 7.67 -1.22 -1.31
N ARG A 56 7.39 -1.73 -2.52
CA ARG A 56 8.39 -1.88 -3.60
C ARG A 56 8.90 -0.52 -4.09
N ASN A 57 8.06 0.50 -4.05
CA ASN A 57 8.41 1.88 -4.43
C ASN A 57 9.10 2.66 -3.30
N ASN A 58 9.08 2.15 -2.07
CA ASN A 58 9.79 2.72 -0.94
C ASN A 58 11.20 2.11 -0.82
N TRP A 59 12.12 2.58 -1.66
CA TRP A 59 13.51 2.16 -1.65
C TRP A 59 14.46 3.32 -1.34
N GLU A 60 15.64 2.98 -0.82
CA GLU A 60 16.71 3.91 -0.51
C GLU A 60 18.02 3.42 -1.13
N ILE A 61 18.73 4.31 -1.83
CA ILE A 61 20.11 4.01 -2.25
C ILE A 61 21.02 4.09 -1.01
N THR A 62 21.76 3.01 -0.75
CA THR A 62 22.66 2.89 0.39
C THR A 62 24.10 2.66 -0.06
N GLY A 63 25.04 2.77 0.88
CA GLY A 63 26.46 2.47 0.63
C GLY A 63 27.06 3.28 -0.52
N ALA A 64 26.76 4.58 -0.61
CA ALA A 64 27.24 5.47 -1.68
C ALA A 64 26.88 5.02 -3.12
N GLY A 65 25.74 4.34 -3.29
CA GLY A 65 25.29 3.85 -4.60
C GLY A 65 25.53 2.37 -4.84
N TYR A 66 26.23 1.67 -3.95
CA TYR A 66 26.56 0.25 -4.13
C TYR A 66 25.46 -0.70 -3.62
N GLY A 67 24.49 -0.19 -2.86
CA GLY A 67 23.37 -0.95 -2.33
C GLY A 67 22.03 -0.25 -2.54
N ILE A 68 20.96 -1.03 -2.50
CA ILE A 68 19.58 -0.57 -2.50
C ILE A 68 18.88 -1.27 -1.34
N HIS A 69 18.25 -0.50 -0.47
CA HIS A 69 17.54 -0.96 0.71
C HIS A 69 16.04 -0.72 0.58
N TRP A 70 15.22 -1.71 0.90
CA TRP A 70 13.77 -1.60 1.02
C TRP A 70 13.37 -1.72 2.50
N PRO A 71 13.15 -0.61 3.22
CA PRO A 71 12.89 -0.63 4.66
C PRO A 71 11.61 -1.40 5.03
N ASP A 72 10.54 -1.28 4.24
CA ASP A 72 9.27 -1.96 4.52
C ASP A 72 9.37 -3.49 4.32
N LEU A 73 10.33 -3.93 3.51
CA LEU A 73 10.51 -5.33 3.14
C LEU A 73 11.70 -5.98 3.86
N ASP A 74 12.52 -5.20 4.57
CA ASP A 74 13.76 -5.67 5.19
C ASP A 74 14.65 -6.38 4.14
N GLU A 75 14.79 -5.78 2.94
CA GLU A 75 15.59 -6.35 1.85
C GLU A 75 16.73 -5.40 1.47
N ASP A 76 17.93 -5.97 1.29
CA ASP A 76 19.12 -5.26 0.83
C ASP A 76 19.71 -5.97 -0.38
N ILE A 77 19.82 -5.24 -1.50
CA ILE A 77 20.37 -5.75 -2.75
C ILE A 77 21.62 -4.96 -3.12
N SER A 78 22.71 -5.67 -3.43
CA SER A 78 23.95 -5.05 -3.90
C SER A 78 23.96 -4.88 -5.43
N VAL A 79 24.41 -3.72 -5.90
CA VAL A 79 24.60 -3.45 -7.34
C VAL A 79 25.60 -4.43 -7.95
N LYS A 80 26.68 -4.73 -7.23
CA LYS A 80 27.65 -5.74 -7.65
C LYS A 80 27.02 -7.13 -7.79
N GLY A 81 26.15 -7.52 -6.85
CA GLY A 81 25.41 -8.78 -6.89
C GLY A 81 24.53 -8.88 -8.13
N LEU A 82 23.80 -7.82 -8.47
CA LEU A 82 22.99 -7.75 -9.69
C LEU A 82 23.85 -7.90 -10.96
N LEU A 83 24.98 -7.20 -11.01
CA LEU A 83 25.91 -7.23 -12.15
C LEU A 83 26.51 -8.61 -12.44
N ILE A 84 26.72 -9.42 -11.40
CA ILE A 84 27.24 -10.79 -11.51
C ILE A 84 26.14 -11.85 -11.59
N GLY A 85 24.86 -11.44 -11.51
CA GLY A 85 23.71 -12.34 -11.58
C GLY A 85 23.41 -13.12 -10.29
N PHE A 86 23.79 -12.59 -9.13
CA PHE A 86 23.42 -13.18 -7.84
C PHE A 86 21.97 -12.88 -7.50
N THR A 87 21.24 -13.94 -7.15
CA THR A 87 19.87 -13.87 -6.61
C THR A 87 19.90 -13.55 -5.12
N SER A 88 18.73 -13.42 -4.50
CA SER A 88 18.64 -13.26 -3.04
C SER A 88 19.39 -14.38 -2.30
N GLY A 89 20.12 -14.00 -1.26
CA GLY A 89 20.79 -14.93 -0.34
C GLY A 89 19.88 -15.42 0.78
N GLU A 90 18.60 -15.06 0.73
CA GLU A 90 17.60 -15.39 1.75
C GLU A 90 17.40 -16.90 1.91
N SER A 91 17.47 -17.39 3.14
CA SER A 91 17.17 -18.79 3.44
C SER A 91 15.65 -19.04 3.48
N PRO A 92 15.17 -20.25 3.14
CA PRO A 92 13.75 -20.58 3.26
C PRO A 92 13.17 -20.32 4.66
N GLU A 93 13.94 -20.56 5.72
CA GLU A 93 13.53 -20.35 7.10
C GLU A 93 13.45 -18.87 7.45
N SER A 94 14.39 -18.06 6.93
CA SER A 94 14.36 -16.60 7.08
C SER A 94 13.13 -16.03 6.40
N PHE A 95 12.86 -16.49 5.17
CA PHE A 95 11.72 -16.02 4.39
C PHE A 95 10.39 -16.42 5.04
N LYS A 96 10.30 -17.65 5.55
CA LYS A 96 9.12 -18.12 6.30
C LYS A 96 8.86 -17.26 7.54
N ARG A 97 9.91 -16.94 8.33
CA ARG A 97 9.76 -16.07 9.51
C ARG A 97 9.34 -14.65 9.13
N TRP A 98 9.84 -14.14 8.01
CA TRP A 98 9.43 -12.85 7.47
C TRP A 98 7.94 -12.84 7.11
N LEU A 99 7.46 -13.86 6.38
CA LEU A 99 6.04 -14.03 6.05
C LEU A 99 5.16 -14.15 7.30
N GLU A 100 5.53 -15.00 8.26
CA GLU A 100 4.79 -15.18 9.52
C GLU A 100 4.69 -13.86 10.30
N ARG A 101 5.76 -13.06 10.33
CA ARG A 101 5.76 -11.76 11.00
C ARG A 101 4.78 -10.79 10.34
N ARG A 102 4.72 -10.77 9.01
CA ARG A 102 3.79 -9.90 8.26
C ARG A 102 2.34 -10.27 8.52
N GLU A 103 2.02 -11.57 8.45
CA GLU A 103 0.67 -12.05 8.77
C GLU A 103 0.27 -11.68 10.20
N MET A 104 1.18 -11.81 11.17
CA MET A 104 0.92 -11.38 12.55
C MET A 104 0.71 -9.86 12.68
N GLN A 105 1.44 -9.05 11.92
CA GLN A 105 1.28 -7.59 11.91
C GLN A 105 -0.06 -7.17 11.28
N GLU A 106 -0.42 -7.78 10.14
CA GLU A 106 -1.70 -7.55 9.47
C GLU A 106 -2.86 -7.94 10.37
N ASN A 107 -2.84 -9.15 10.97
CA ASN A 107 -3.86 -9.58 11.91
C ASN A 107 -3.98 -8.64 13.12
N LYS A 108 -2.84 -8.20 13.68
CA LYS A 108 -2.85 -7.24 14.80
C LYS A 108 -3.41 -5.88 14.38
N ASN A 109 -3.14 -5.42 13.17
CA ASN A 109 -3.67 -4.18 12.63
C ASN A 109 -5.20 -4.28 12.43
N ASP A 110 -5.67 -5.41 11.90
CA ASP A 110 -7.10 -5.70 11.74
C ASP A 110 -7.83 -5.80 13.10
N GLU A 111 -7.25 -6.48 14.09
CA GLU A 111 -7.79 -6.53 15.46
C GLU A 111 -7.83 -5.14 16.10
N THR A 112 -6.76 -4.35 15.96
CA THR A 112 -6.69 -2.98 16.48
C THR A 112 -7.70 -2.07 15.79
N LEU A 113 -7.88 -2.23 14.48
CA LEU A 113 -8.90 -1.52 13.72
C LEU A 113 -10.30 -1.92 14.21
N ALA A 114 -10.61 -3.22 14.27
CA ALA A 114 -11.89 -3.73 14.75
C ALA A 114 -12.23 -3.21 16.15
N LEU A 115 -11.28 -3.26 17.09
CA LEU A 115 -11.44 -2.71 18.44
C LEU A 115 -11.68 -1.20 18.43
N SER A 116 -10.99 -0.46 17.55
CA SER A 116 -11.20 0.98 17.40
C SER A 116 -12.57 1.33 16.82
N LEU A 117 -13.19 0.41 16.07
CA LEU A 117 -14.50 0.60 15.44
C LEU A 117 -15.66 0.09 16.32
N GLU A 118 -15.38 -0.73 17.32
CA GLU A 118 -16.39 -1.36 18.17
C GLU A 118 -17.28 -0.33 18.88
N GLY A 119 -18.60 -0.54 18.81
CA GLY A 119 -19.58 0.30 19.49
C GLY A 119 -19.83 1.67 18.84
N LYS A 120 -19.05 2.06 17.82
CA LYS A 120 -19.27 3.30 17.06
C LYS A 120 -20.57 3.25 16.25
N THR A 121 -21.21 4.38 16.05
CA THR A 121 -22.32 4.50 15.10
C THR A 121 -21.83 4.38 13.65
N PHE A 122 -22.74 4.18 12.70
CA PHE A 122 -22.40 4.09 11.27
C PHE A 122 -21.51 5.24 10.80
N TRP A 123 -21.85 6.48 11.16
CA TRP A 123 -21.12 7.66 10.70
C TRP A 123 -19.82 7.89 11.46
N GLU A 124 -19.74 7.51 12.74
CA GLU A 124 -18.47 7.51 13.47
C GLU A 124 -17.50 6.48 12.89
N THR A 125 -17.98 5.30 12.48
CA THR A 125 -17.15 4.33 11.76
C THR A 125 -16.62 4.91 10.44
N VAL A 126 -17.49 5.51 9.60
CA VAL A 126 -17.05 6.16 8.35
C VAL A 126 -16.04 7.28 8.61
N TYR A 127 -16.25 8.06 9.68
CA TYR A 127 -15.32 9.11 10.11
C TYR A 127 -13.95 8.53 10.50
N GLU A 128 -13.91 7.45 11.27
CA GLU A 128 -12.63 6.78 11.61
C GLU A 128 -11.93 6.18 10.39
N LEU A 129 -12.69 5.58 9.46
CA LEU A 129 -12.13 5.07 8.21
C LEU A 129 -11.49 6.20 7.39
N ARG A 130 -12.13 7.37 7.33
CA ARG A 130 -11.54 8.58 6.70
C ARG A 130 -10.31 9.05 7.45
N LYS A 131 -10.38 9.18 8.77
CA LYS A 131 -9.26 9.63 9.62
C LYS A 131 -8.00 8.76 9.46
N LYS A 132 -8.18 7.46 9.24
CA LYS A 132 -7.11 6.47 8.98
C LYS A 132 -6.76 6.31 7.49
N ASP A 133 -7.40 7.10 6.63
CA ASP A 133 -7.29 7.09 5.16
C ASP A 133 -7.56 5.72 4.50
N LEU A 134 -8.41 4.90 5.14
CA LEU A 134 -8.80 3.57 4.65
C LEU A 134 -9.84 3.61 3.52
N ILE A 135 -10.49 4.75 3.32
CA ILE A 135 -11.44 4.98 2.24
C ILE A 135 -11.17 6.35 1.60
N PRO A 136 -11.40 6.52 0.28
CA PRO A 136 -11.14 7.79 -0.39
C PRO A 136 -12.07 8.92 0.08
N LEU A 137 -11.67 10.17 -0.17
CA LEU A 137 -12.45 11.37 0.22
C LEU A 137 -13.88 11.36 -0.35
N VAL A 138 -14.01 10.96 -1.61
CA VAL A 138 -15.29 10.66 -2.24
C VAL A 138 -15.38 9.15 -2.33
N TRP A 139 -16.28 8.56 -1.55
CA TRP A 139 -16.38 7.13 -1.40
C TRP A 139 -17.74 6.59 -1.84
N LYS A 140 -17.74 5.31 -2.19
CA LYS A 140 -18.93 4.54 -2.52
C LYS A 140 -19.08 3.41 -1.50
N ARG A 141 -20.20 2.70 -1.55
CA ARG A 141 -20.53 1.66 -0.56
C ARG A 141 -19.53 0.52 -0.58
N GLU A 142 -18.98 0.19 -1.74
CA GLU A 142 -17.94 -0.82 -1.95
C GLU A 142 -16.65 -0.51 -1.18
N HIS A 143 -16.31 0.76 -0.95
CA HIS A 143 -15.11 1.12 -0.19
C HIS A 143 -15.29 0.88 1.32
N ILE A 144 -16.51 1.06 1.84
CA ILE A 144 -16.77 0.89 3.28
C ILE A 144 -17.21 -0.53 3.65
N ARG A 145 -17.72 -1.31 2.69
CA ARG A 145 -18.31 -2.63 2.93
C ARG A 145 -17.35 -3.60 3.63
N PRO A 146 -16.05 -3.71 3.24
CA PRO A 146 -15.10 -4.62 3.88
C PRO A 146 -14.94 -4.40 5.39
N TYR A 147 -15.08 -3.15 5.85
CA TYR A 147 -14.86 -2.76 7.25
C TYR A 147 -16.13 -2.74 8.11
N MET A 148 -17.30 -2.66 7.47
CA MET A 148 -18.56 -2.36 8.15
C MET A 148 -19.51 -3.54 8.18
N GLU A 149 -19.49 -4.41 7.17
CA GLU A 149 -20.45 -5.50 7.02
C GLU A 149 -19.98 -6.78 7.71
N ARG A 150 -20.90 -7.45 8.43
CA ARG A 150 -20.65 -8.78 9.01
C ARG A 150 -20.27 -9.80 7.92
N PRO A 151 -19.31 -10.71 8.15
CA PRO A 151 -18.69 -11.02 9.46
C PRO A 151 -17.55 -10.08 9.88
N ASN A 152 -17.05 -9.23 8.97
CA ASN A 152 -15.82 -8.46 9.17
C ASN A 152 -16.05 -7.07 9.79
N GLY A 153 -17.32 -6.72 10.06
CA GLY A 153 -17.71 -5.50 10.75
C GLY A 153 -18.99 -5.70 11.56
N GLN A 154 -19.51 -4.63 12.17
CA GLN A 154 -20.60 -4.74 13.13
C GLN A 154 -22.01 -4.53 12.54
N PHE A 155 -22.13 -4.03 11.31
CA PHE A 155 -23.39 -3.65 10.68
C PHE A 155 -23.96 -4.75 9.77
N ALA A 156 -25.29 -4.80 9.69
CA ALA A 156 -25.98 -5.66 8.73
C ALA A 156 -25.80 -5.11 7.29
N PRO A 157 -25.77 -5.97 6.25
CA PRO A 157 -25.61 -5.54 4.85
C PRO A 157 -26.60 -4.46 4.39
N ASN A 158 -27.83 -4.53 4.89
CA ASN A 158 -28.87 -3.55 4.60
C ASN A 158 -28.58 -2.17 5.20
N ALA A 159 -27.92 -2.10 6.36
CA ALA A 159 -27.55 -0.84 6.98
C ALA A 159 -26.50 -0.09 6.13
N VAL A 160 -25.46 -0.81 5.66
CA VAL A 160 -24.44 -0.27 4.73
C VAL A 160 -25.06 0.21 3.42
N THR A 161 -26.10 -0.47 2.97
CA THR A 161 -26.80 -0.10 1.73
C THR A 161 -27.67 1.14 1.90
N THR A 162 -28.42 1.27 3.00
CA THR A 162 -29.48 2.28 3.10
C THR A 162 -29.07 3.55 3.85
N ILE A 163 -28.26 3.44 4.91
CA ILE A 163 -27.91 4.58 5.78
C ILE A 163 -27.25 5.74 5.01
N PRO A 164 -26.24 5.51 4.14
CA PRO A 164 -25.61 6.60 3.40
C PRO A 164 -26.61 7.44 2.59
N SER A 165 -27.55 6.79 1.90
CA SER A 165 -28.57 7.50 1.11
C SER A 165 -29.61 8.20 1.98
N ASN A 166 -30.03 7.58 3.09
CA ASN A 166 -31.09 8.12 3.95
C ASN A 166 -30.64 9.34 4.78
N GLN A 167 -29.35 9.46 5.08
CA GLN A 167 -28.77 10.56 5.88
C GLN A 167 -27.83 11.49 5.09
N SER A 168 -27.89 11.46 3.76
CA SER A 168 -27.16 12.39 2.89
C SER A 168 -28.07 13.40 2.21
N MET A 169 -27.47 14.45 1.65
CA MET A 169 -28.13 15.41 0.77
C MET A 169 -27.20 15.88 -0.35
N SER A 170 -27.76 16.41 -1.42
CA SER A 170 -27.02 17.14 -2.46
C SER A 170 -26.47 18.48 -1.93
N LYS A 171 -25.43 19.03 -2.56
CA LYS A 171 -24.79 20.29 -2.13
C LYS A 171 -25.72 21.51 -2.22
N ASP A 172 -26.60 21.53 -3.20
CA ASP A 172 -27.64 22.55 -3.38
C ASP A 172 -28.87 22.29 -2.49
N GLY A 173 -28.94 21.12 -1.85
CA GLY A 173 -30.00 20.71 -0.94
C GLY A 173 -31.33 20.37 -1.62
N SER A 174 -31.36 20.26 -2.95
CA SER A 174 -32.54 19.89 -3.74
C SER A 174 -32.95 18.44 -3.46
N GLU A 175 -31.97 17.55 -3.38
CA GLU A 175 -32.13 16.16 -2.98
C GLU A 175 -31.76 15.93 -1.50
N LYS A 176 -32.69 15.36 -0.73
CA LYS A 176 -32.49 14.98 0.68
C LYS A 176 -32.84 13.51 0.89
N GLY A 177 -32.06 12.81 1.70
CA GLY A 177 -32.40 11.49 2.20
C GLY A 177 -33.61 11.51 3.12
N ASP A 178 -34.28 10.37 3.27
CA ASP A 178 -35.56 10.30 3.99
C ASP A 178 -35.47 10.70 5.47
N TYR A 179 -34.33 10.48 6.12
CA TYR A 179 -34.13 10.93 7.49
C TYR A 179 -33.80 12.42 7.57
N VAL A 180 -33.17 12.98 6.55
CA VAL A 180 -32.93 14.44 6.45
C VAL A 180 -34.25 15.18 6.21
N LYS A 181 -35.14 14.64 5.37
CA LYS A 181 -36.51 15.16 5.19
C LYS A 181 -37.32 15.14 6.49
N LYS A 182 -37.06 14.17 7.37
CA LYS A 182 -37.69 14.05 8.70
C LYS A 182 -37.02 14.91 9.78
N GLY A 183 -36.10 15.82 9.42
CA GLY A 183 -35.50 16.79 10.33
C GLY A 183 -34.19 16.37 10.98
N ARG A 184 -33.59 15.22 10.63
CA ARG A 184 -32.23 14.90 11.06
C ARG A 184 -31.21 15.71 10.26
N ALA A 185 -30.09 16.07 10.89
CA ALA A 185 -28.96 16.64 10.19
C ALA A 185 -28.40 15.65 9.15
N ALA A 186 -28.04 16.15 7.97
CA ALA A 186 -27.29 15.37 6.99
C ALA A 186 -25.88 15.10 7.53
N LYS A 187 -25.32 13.94 7.19
CA LYS A 187 -23.98 13.52 7.57
C LYS A 187 -23.01 13.43 6.39
N ALA A 188 -23.54 13.39 5.17
CA ALA A 188 -22.74 13.40 3.95
C ALA A 188 -23.40 14.19 2.81
N TRP A 189 -22.56 14.72 1.94
CA TRP A 189 -22.91 15.24 0.63
C TRP A 189 -23.00 14.11 -0.40
N ARG A 190 -23.95 14.20 -1.32
CA ARG A 190 -24.00 13.41 -2.56
C ARG A 190 -23.22 14.16 -3.63
N ILE A 191 -22.17 13.54 -4.13
CA ILE A 191 -21.28 14.14 -5.15
C ILE A 191 -21.59 13.60 -6.54
N GLY A 192 -22.07 12.37 -6.63
CA GLY A 192 -22.39 11.68 -7.86
C GLY A 192 -23.27 10.47 -7.60
N LYS A 193 -23.42 9.59 -8.61
CA LYS A 193 -24.28 8.42 -8.53
C LYS A 193 -23.74 7.41 -7.50
N GLY A 194 -24.33 7.43 -6.30
CA GLY A 194 -23.92 6.55 -5.20
C GLY A 194 -22.61 6.97 -4.52
N GLU A 195 -22.17 8.21 -4.75
CA GLU A 195 -20.92 8.76 -4.21
C GLU A 195 -21.23 9.73 -3.07
N PHE A 196 -20.52 9.56 -1.97
CA PHE A 196 -20.71 10.30 -0.73
C PHE A 196 -19.40 10.96 -0.31
N LYS A 197 -19.52 12.12 0.34
CA LYS A 197 -18.43 12.84 1.00
C LYS A 197 -18.90 13.30 2.37
N LEU A 198 -18.14 13.10 3.45
CA LEU A 198 -18.51 13.61 4.77
C LEU A 198 -18.67 15.14 4.76
N ILE A 199 -19.61 15.65 5.53
CA ILE A 199 -19.77 17.10 5.69
C ILE A 199 -18.64 17.67 6.55
N ASP A 200 -18.25 16.92 7.58
CA ASP A 200 -17.21 17.18 8.57
C ASP A 200 -16.03 16.21 8.39
N ASP A 201 -15.49 16.09 7.17
CA ASP A 201 -14.38 15.17 6.88
C ASP A 201 -13.14 15.50 7.73
N PRO A 202 -12.51 14.53 8.41
CA PRO A 202 -11.36 14.77 9.28
C PRO A 202 -10.08 15.17 8.56
N ASN A 203 -9.99 14.94 7.24
CA ASN A 203 -8.76 15.14 6.48
C ASN A 203 -8.82 16.39 5.58
N ILE A 204 -9.72 17.33 5.87
CA ILE A 204 -9.90 18.61 5.14
C ILE A 204 -9.78 19.80 6.09
#